data_AF-X8CIR3-F1
#
_entry.id   AF-X8CIR3-F1
#
_cell.length_a   1.000
_cell.length_b   1.000
_cell.length_c   1.000
_cell.angle_alpha   90.00
_cell.angle_beta   90.00
_cell.angle_gamma   90.00
#
_symmetry.space_group_name_H-M   'P 1'
#
loop_
_entity.id
_entity.type
_entity.pdbx_description
1 polymer ?
#
loop_
_entity_poly.entity_id
_entity_poly.type
_entity_poly.pdbx_seq_one_letter_code
_entity_poly.pdbx_strand_id
1 'polypeptide(L)' 'MLHSMVLASSDPVAAGFILRGIKGIFVAIGSIIAAIVCGVIAMMKGRNPLGWGILGLFFSILTLIVVIVIPSKK' A
#
# COMPACT_ATOMS: atom_id res chain seq x y z
N MET A 1 17.05 41.01 2.37
CA MET A 1 17.79 40.05 1.52
C MET A 1 17.88 38.66 2.15
N LEU A 2 18.48 38.47 3.34
CA LEU A 2 18.52 37.17 4.01
C LEU A 2 17.13 36.63 4.40
N HIS A 3 16.25 37.48 4.92
CA HIS A 3 14.89 37.09 5.33
C HIS A 3 14.01 36.65 4.14
N SER A 4 14.17 37.31 2.99
CA SER A 4 13.51 36.97 1.72
C SER A 4 14.08 35.69 1.09
N MET A 5 15.36 35.36 1.33
CA MET A 5 15.99 34.11 0.87
C MET A 5 15.57 32.90 1.71
N VAL A 6 15.35 33.07 3.02
CA VAL A 6 14.78 32.02 3.90
C VAL A 6 13.33 31.70 3.49
N LEU A 7 12.52 32.72 3.18
CA LEU A 7 11.16 32.54 2.64
C LEU A 7 11.15 31.86 1.27
N ALA A 8 12.12 32.16 0.39
CA ALA A 8 12.25 31.51 -0.91
C ALA A 8 12.77 30.05 -0.82
N SER A 9 13.64 29.73 0.14
CA SER A 9 14.09 28.34 0.38
C SER A 9 12.98 27.42 0.90
N SER A 10 11.87 28.02 1.32
CA SER A 10 10.71 27.34 1.87
C SER A 10 9.63 27.15 0.82
N ASP A 11 9.96 26.96 -0.47
CA ASP A 11 8.99 26.71 -1.54
C ASP A 11 8.06 25.54 -1.15
N PRO A 12 6.89 25.83 -0.55
CA PRO A 12 6.12 24.82 0.18
C PRO A 12 5.45 23.87 -0.82
N VAL A 13 5.32 24.32 -2.06
CA VAL A 13 4.86 23.57 -3.21
C VAL A 13 5.84 22.45 -3.54
N ALA A 14 7.14 22.74 -3.65
CA ALA A 14 8.17 21.73 -3.94
C ALA A 14 8.28 20.71 -2.80
N ALA A 15 8.30 21.17 -1.55
CA ALA A 15 8.28 20.29 -0.37
C ALA A 15 7.01 19.42 -0.31
N GLY A 16 5.85 19.97 -0.68
CA GLY A 16 4.58 19.25 -0.75
C GLY A 16 4.52 18.16 -1.83
N PHE A 17 5.12 18.41 -3.01
CA PHE A 17 5.25 17.40 -4.06
C PHE A 17 6.14 16.24 -3.63
N ILE A 18 7.26 16.52 -2.96
CA ILE A 18 8.21 15.51 -2.46
C ILE A 18 7.55 14.66 -1.37
N LEU A 19 6.83 15.26 -0.41
CA LEU A 19 6.10 14.51 0.62
C LEU A 19 5.01 13.61 0.02
N ARG A 20 4.25 14.09 -0.98
CA ARG A 20 3.24 13.28 -1.68
C ARG A 20 3.89 12.14 -2.46
N GLY A 21 5.04 12.38 -3.09
CA GLY A 21 5.81 11.37 -3.82
C GLY A 21 6.31 10.25 -2.90
N ILE A 22 6.99 10.61 -1.81
CA ILE A 22 7.50 9.64 -0.82
C ILE A 22 6.35 8.80 -0.25
N LYS A 23 5.25 9.44 0.16
CA LYS A 23 4.08 8.73 0.70
C LYS A 23 3.43 7.81 -0.33
N GLY A 24 3.41 8.18 -1.60
CA GLY A 24 2.94 7.33 -2.69
C GLY A 24 3.78 6.06 -2.86
N ILE A 25 5.11 6.17 -2.76
CA ILE A 25 6.03 5.03 -2.85
C ILE A 25 5.80 4.04 -1.70
N PHE A 26 5.68 4.53 -0.46
CA PHE A 26 5.38 3.67 0.69
C PHE A 26 4.06 2.91 0.53
N VAL A 27 3.02 3.57 0.00
CA VAL A 27 1.73 2.93 -0.27
C VAL A 27 1.84 1.88 -1.37
N ALA A 28 2.58 2.17 -2.46
CA ALA A 28 2.78 1.22 -3.55
C ALA A 28 3.50 -0.05 -3.06
N ILE A 29 4.59 0.11 -2.29
CA ILE A 29 5.31 -1.02 -1.70
C ILE A 29 4.40 -1.83 -0.76
N GLY A 30 3.64 -1.14 0.10
CA GLY A 30 2.70 -1.79 1.01
C GLY A 30 1.61 -2.59 0.29
N SER A 31 1.12 -2.09 -0.84
CA SER A 31 0.11 -2.78 -1.66
C SER A 31 0.65 -4.08 -2.28
N ILE A 32 1.90 -4.07 -2.77
CA ILE A 32 2.56 -5.24 -3.35
C ILE A 32 2.76 -6.32 -2.27
N ILE A 33 3.25 -5.93 -1.10
CA ILE A 33 3.44 -6.85 0.04
C ILE A 33 2.09 -7.45 0.46
N ALA A 34 1.04 -6.63 0.58
CA ALA A 34 -0.28 -7.10 0.95
C ALA A 34 -0.86 -8.09 -0.07
N ALA A 35 -0.64 -7.87 -1.37
CA ALA A 35 -1.06 -8.79 -2.43
C ALA A 35 -0.39 -10.15 -2.32
N ILE A 36 0.93 -10.17 -2.07
CA ILE A 36 1.69 -11.41 -1.87
C ILE A 36 1.16 -12.15 -0.63
N VAL A 37 1.00 -11.45 0.49
CA VAL A 37 0.49 -12.03 1.74
C VAL A 37 -0.92 -12.60 1.57
N CYS A 38 -1.84 -11.86 0.93
CA CYS A 38 -3.18 -12.36 0.62
C CYS A 38 -3.15 -13.63 -0.25
N GLY A 39 -2.29 -13.66 -1.26
CA GLY A 39 -2.13 -14.83 -2.13
C GLY A 39 -1.60 -16.05 -1.37
N VAL A 40 -0.61 -15.87 -0.49
CA VAL A 40 -0.06 -16.95 0.36
C VAL A 40 -1.11 -17.47 1.33
N ILE A 41 -1.82 -16.60 2.04
CA ILE A 41 -2.87 -17.02 2.99
C ILE A 41 -3.99 -17.76 2.24
N ALA A 42 -4.40 -17.28 1.07
CA ALA A 42 -5.40 -17.96 0.24
C ALA A 42 -4.93 -19.35 -0.22
N MET A 43 -3.66 -19.49 -0.59
CA MET A 43 -3.04 -20.78 -0.94
C MET A 43 -3.10 -21.76 0.24
N MET A 44 -2.70 -21.32 1.44
CA MET A 44 -2.76 -22.15 2.66
C MET A 44 -4.18 -22.60 2.98
N LYS A 45 -5.17 -21.77 2.65
CA LYS A 45 -6.59 -22.00 2.88
C LYS A 45 -7.28 -22.85 1.80
N GLY A 46 -6.53 -23.31 0.79
CA GLY A 46 -7.04 -24.13 -0.32
C GLY A 46 -7.88 -23.35 -1.33
N ARG A 47 -7.64 -22.04 -1.49
CA ARG A 47 -8.37 -21.15 -2.42
C ARG A 47 -7.45 -20.61 -3.49
N ASN A 48 -8.05 -20.09 -4.57
CA ASN A 48 -7.30 -19.60 -5.73
C ASN A 48 -6.37 -18.42 -5.37
N PRO A 49 -5.03 -18.61 -5.32
CA PRO A 49 -4.12 -17.62 -4.78
C PRO A 49 -4.04 -16.36 -5.67
N LEU A 50 -4.16 -16.51 -6.99
CA LEU A 50 -4.14 -15.40 -7.94
C LEU A 50 -5.32 -14.45 -7.75
N GLY A 51 -6.54 -14.98 -7.56
CA GLY A 51 -7.72 -14.14 -7.37
C GLY A 51 -7.66 -13.31 -6.10
N TRP A 52 -7.22 -13.91 -4.99
CA TRP A 52 -7.08 -13.21 -3.71
C TRP A 52 -5.89 -12.25 -3.67
N GLY A 53 -4.79 -12.56 -4.38
CA GLY A 53 -3.65 -11.66 -4.51
C GLY A 53 -3.97 -10.40 -5.32
N ILE A 54 -4.70 -10.53 -6.43
CA ILE A 54 -5.17 -9.39 -7.24
C ILE A 54 -6.13 -8.53 -6.43
N LEU A 55 -7.07 -9.15 -5.69
CA LEU A 55 -7.94 -8.44 -4.77
C LEU A 55 -7.11 -7.65 -3.73
N GLY A 56 -6.03 -8.25 -3.21
CA GLY A 56 -5.09 -7.62 -2.27
C GLY A 56 -4.36 -6.38 -2.79
N LEU A 57 -4.17 -6.23 -4.11
CA LEU A 57 -3.60 -5.01 -4.69
C LEU A 57 -4.57 -3.82 -4.59
N PHE A 58 -5.86 -4.05 -4.78
CA PHE A 58 -6.88 -2.98 -4.78
C PHE A 58 -7.46 -2.71 -3.40
N PHE A 59 -7.61 -3.74 -2.57
CA PHE A 59 -8.32 -3.69 -1.30
C PHE A 59 -7.48 -4.26 -0.15
N SER A 60 -6.17 -4.00 -0.17
CA SER A 60 -5.14 -4.47 0.78
C SER A 60 -5.64 -4.84 2.18
N ILE A 61 -6.29 -3.92 2.90
CA ILE A 61 -6.78 -4.15 4.27
C ILE A 61 -8.05 -5.00 4.29
N LEU A 62 -9.07 -4.68 3.47
CA LEU A 62 -10.34 -5.41 3.46
C LEU A 62 -10.14 -6.86 3.06
N THR A 63 -9.28 -7.13 2.08
CA THR A 63 -9.01 -8.49 1.59
C THR A 63 -8.22 -9.31 2.58
N LEU A 64 -7.32 -8.69 3.34
CA LEU A 64 -6.63 -9.36 4.44
C LEU A 64 -7.65 -9.82 5.49
N ILE A 65 -8.54 -8.93 5.92
CA ILE A 65 -9.59 -9.24 6.90
C ILE A 65 -10.46 -10.38 6.39
N VAL A 66 -10.96 -10.27 5.15
CA VAL A 66 -11.86 -11.28 4.57
C VAL A 66 -11.16 -12.64 4.42
N VAL A 67 -9.91 -12.67 3.94
CA VAL A 67 -9.19 -13.95 3.72
C VAL A 67 -8.87 -14.63 5.06
N ILE A 68 -8.62 -13.85 6.12
CA ILE A 68 -8.40 -14.35 7.49
C ILE A 68 -9.70 -14.87 8.08
N VAL A 69 -10.81 -14.15 7.96
CA VAL A 69 -12.12 -14.53 8.54
C VAL A 69 -12.72 -15.76 7.87
N ILE A 70 -12.72 -15.84 6.53
CA ILE A 70 -13.39 -16.96 5.86
C ILE A 70 -12.62 -18.26 6.14
N PRO A 71 -13.23 -19.32 6.70
CA PRO A 71 -12.55 -20.55 7.10
C PRO A 71 -11.84 -21.30 5.97
N SER A 72 -10.95 -22.22 6.38
CA SER A 72 -10.24 -23.11 5.47
C SER A 72 -11.21 -24.02 4.73
N LYS A 73 -10.94 -24.23 3.43
CA LYS A 73 -11.64 -25.24 2.61
C LYS A 73 -11.06 -26.64 2.84
N LYS A 74 -9.87 -26.74 3.42
CA LYS A 74 -9.34 -27.95 4.07
C LYS A 74 -9.87 -28.05 5.49
#